data_AF-A0A8T4J5Z8-F1
#
_entry.id   AF-A0A8T4J5Z8-F1
#
_cell.length_a   1.000
_cell.length_b   1.000
_cell.length_c   1.000
_cell.angle_alpha   90.00
_cell.angle_beta   90.00
_cell.angle_gamma   90.00
#
_symmetry.space_group_name_H-M   'P 1'
#
loop_
_entity.id
_entity.type
_entity.pdbx_description
1 polymer ?
#
loop_
_entity_poly.entity_id
_entity_poly.type
_entity_poly.pdbx_seq_one_letter_code
_entity_poly.pdbx_strand_id
1 'polypeptide(L)'
;RDHMWGLHVPRRVQELRNRVRVSIRELSLSLDGHTPSVAQVAEHCGLSEEDVTIGMEALESYSTLSLDAELPGADDGYALVDTLGSPEPG
;
A
#
# COMPACT_ATOMS: atom_id res chain seq x y z
N ARG A 1 13.92 0.59 9.13
CA ARG A 1 15.08 0.14 8.31
C ARG A 1 14.62 -1.21 7.78
N ASP A 2 13.76 -1.25 6.76
CA ASP A 2 13.93 -0.82 5.36
C ASP A 2 12.76 0.06 4.88
N HIS A 3 12.91 1.39 4.93
CA HIS A 3 11.84 2.32 4.53
C HIS A 3 12.32 3.16 3.36
N MET A 4 12.06 2.74 2.12
CA MET A 4 12.00 3.63 0.96
C MET A 4 11.50 2.83 -0.26
N TRP A 5 10.19 2.67 -0.41
CA TRP A 5 9.64 2.54 -1.77
C TRP A 5 9.55 3.93 -2.39
N GLY A 6 10.72 4.55 -2.52
CA GLY A 6 10.86 5.98 -2.78
C GLY A 6 10.70 6.39 -4.24
N LEU A 7 10.32 5.50 -5.17
CA LEU A 7 10.12 5.93 -6.57
C LEU A 7 9.21 5.02 -7.42
N HIS A 8 9.08 3.73 -7.09
CA HIS A 8 8.17 2.82 -7.81
C HIS A 8 7.82 1.62 -6.94
N VAL A 9 6.62 1.56 -6.37
CA VAL A 9 6.18 0.31 -5.74
C VAL A 9 6.02 -0.73 -6.84
N PRO A 10 6.75 -1.86 -6.80
CA PRO A 10 6.59 -2.89 -7.80
C PRO A 10 5.13 -3.34 -7.85
N ARG A 11 4.60 -3.50 -9.07
CA ARG A 11 3.17 -3.82 -9.33
C ARG A 11 2.66 -4.96 -8.43
N ARG A 12 3.50 -5.99 -8.25
CA ARG A 12 3.25 -7.13 -7.36
C ARG A 12 2.91 -6.71 -5.92
N VAL A 13 3.66 -5.78 -5.33
CA VAL A 13 3.42 -5.30 -3.96
C VAL A 13 2.16 -4.45 -3.89
N GLN A 14 1.85 -3.66 -4.92
CA GLN A 14 0.57 -2.92 -4.98
C GLN A 14 -0.64 -3.87 -5.04
N GLU A 15 -0.52 -4.96 -5.81
CA GLU A 15 -1.55 -5.99 -5.92
C GLU A 15 -1.75 -6.73 -4.60
N LEU A 16 -0.65 -7.16 -3.95
CA LEU A 16 -0.68 -7.77 -2.62
C LEU A 16 -1.34 -6.84 -1.60
N ARG A 17 -0.90 -5.58 -1.54
CA ARG A 17 -1.48 -4.55 -0.67
C ARG A 17 -2.98 -4.40 -0.88
N ASN A 18 -3.42 -4.30 -2.13
CA ASN A 18 -4.84 -4.10 -2.43
C ASN A 18 -5.68 -5.33 -2.06
N ARG A 19 -5.18 -6.55 -2.34
CA ARG A 19 -5.84 -7.80 -1.94
C ARG A 19 -5.97 -7.89 -0.42
N VAL A 20 -4.85 -7.75 0.30
CA VAL A 20 -4.80 -7.78 1.77
C VAL A 20 -5.76 -6.76 2.36
N ARG A 21 -5.78 -5.51 1.85
CA ARG A 21 -6.69 -4.47 2.34
C ARG A 21 -8.16 -4.83 2.21
N VAL A 22 -8.56 -5.39 1.07
CA VAL A 22 -9.95 -5.81 0.83
C VAL A 22 -10.30 -6.96 1.77
N SER A 23 -9.43 -7.96 1.87
CA SER A 23 -9.63 -9.13 2.72
C SER A 23 -9.73 -8.77 4.20
N ILE A 24 -8.88 -7.86 4.70
CA ILE A 24 -8.97 -7.35 6.07
C ILE A 24 -10.33 -6.69 6.30
N ARG A 25 -10.79 -5.84 5.36
CA ARG A 25 -12.09 -5.16 5.49
C ARG A 25 -13.25 -6.14 5.52
N GLU A 26 -13.27 -7.11 4.62
CA GLU A 26 -14.32 -8.13 4.58
C GLU A 26 -14.33 -8.98 5.85
N LEU A 27 -13.17 -9.45 6.29
CA LEU A 27 -13.06 -10.23 7.52
C LEU A 27 -13.43 -9.41 8.76
N SER A 28 -13.04 -8.14 8.85
CA SER A 28 -13.46 -7.27 9.95
C SER A 28 -14.97 -7.05 9.99
N LEU A 29 -15.65 -7.00 8.83
CA LEU A 29 -17.11 -6.96 8.79
C LEU A 29 -17.73 -8.29 9.25
N SER A 30 -17.13 -9.43 8.91
CA SER A 30 -17.60 -10.75 9.35
C SER A 30 -17.29 -11.06 10.81
N LEU A 31 -16.23 -10.48 11.37
CA LEU A 31 -15.80 -10.69 12.76
C LEU A 31 -16.35 -9.61 13.71
N ASP A 32 -17.46 -8.95 13.39
CA ASP A 32 -18.08 -7.91 14.25
C ASP A 32 -17.11 -6.78 14.67
N GLY A 33 -16.19 -6.39 13.77
CA GLY A 33 -15.22 -5.34 14.01
C GLY A 33 -13.89 -5.79 14.63
N HIS A 34 -13.66 -7.09 14.81
CA HIS A 34 -12.35 -7.58 15.25
C HIS A 34 -11.31 -7.50 14.12
N THR A 35 -10.04 -7.35 14.51
CA THR A 35 -8.91 -7.35 13.57
C THR A 35 -8.60 -8.80 13.15
N PRO A 36 -8.65 -9.13 11.85
CA PRO A 36 -8.32 -10.47 11.38
C PRO A 36 -6.82 -10.74 11.49
N SER A 37 -6.48 -11.99 11.78
CA SER A 37 -5.08 -12.46 11.84
C SER A 37 -4.50 -12.69 10.44
N VAL A 38 -3.17 -12.65 10.32
CA VAL A 38 -2.44 -12.92 9.06
C VAL A 38 -2.89 -14.22 8.40
N ALA A 39 -3.02 -15.30 9.17
CA ALA A 39 -3.50 -16.59 8.67
C ALA A 39 -4.92 -16.52 8.09
N GLN A 40 -5.84 -15.80 8.75
CA GLN A 40 -7.22 -15.66 8.27
C GLN A 40 -7.28 -14.86 6.97
N VAL A 41 -6.46 -13.79 6.88
CA VAL A 41 -6.35 -13.00 5.66
C VAL A 41 -5.76 -13.86 4.53
N ALA A 42 -4.70 -14.63 4.82
CA ALA A 42 -4.06 -15.54 3.87
C ALA A 42 -5.04 -16.57 3.31
N GLU A 43 -5.79 -17.23 4.17
CA GLU A 43 -6.86 -18.16 3.77
C GLU A 43 -7.94 -17.49 2.93
N HIS A 44 -8.39 -16.28 3.32
CA HIS A 44 -9.45 -15.55 2.60
C HIS A 44 -9.02 -15.09 1.19
N CYS A 45 -7.78 -14.64 1.04
CA CYS A 45 -7.26 -14.16 -0.25
C CYS A 45 -6.53 -15.23 -1.08
N GLY A 46 -6.36 -16.44 -0.54
CA GLY A 46 -5.62 -17.53 -1.18
C GLY A 46 -4.14 -17.20 -1.38
N LEU A 47 -3.54 -16.43 -0.47
CA LEU A 47 -2.12 -16.07 -0.49
C LEU A 47 -1.36 -16.81 0.61
N SER A 48 -0.03 -16.79 0.54
CA SER A 48 0.81 -17.25 1.65
C SER A 48 0.88 -16.18 2.74
N GLU A 49 1.10 -16.59 3.99
CA GLU A 49 1.27 -15.66 5.12
C GLU A 49 2.37 -14.62 4.89
N GLU A 50 3.42 -15.02 4.16
CA GLU A 50 4.54 -14.14 3.77
C GLU A 50 4.09 -13.04 2.80
N ASP A 51 3.31 -13.39 1.77
CA ASP A 51 2.72 -12.43 0.83
C ASP A 51 1.73 -11.48 1.53
N VAL A 52 0.99 -11.98 2.53
CA VAL A 52 0.08 -11.17 3.35
C VAL A 52 0.87 -10.19 4.22
N THR A 53 1.95 -10.66 4.85
CA THR A 53 2.84 -9.82 5.67
C THR A 53 3.41 -8.69 4.84
N ILE A 54 3.92 -8.98 3.64
CA ILE A 54 4.39 -7.98 2.68
C ILE A 54 3.29 -6.98 2.33
N GLY A 55 2.06 -7.45 2.11
CA GLY A 55 0.92 -6.58 1.83
C GLY A 55 0.50 -5.70 3.00
N MET A 56 0.61 -6.18 4.24
CA MET A 56 0.34 -5.42 5.47
C MET A 56 1.42 -4.36 5.72
N GLU A 57 2.70 -4.74 5.64
CA GLU A 57 3.82 -3.78 5.68
C GLU A 57 3.66 -2.72 4.59
N ALA A 58 3.12 -3.11 3.43
CA ALA A 58 2.85 -2.19 2.36
C ALA A 58 1.71 -1.20 2.61
N LEU A 59 0.72 -1.58 3.42
CA LEU A 59 -0.32 -0.68 3.86
C LEU A 59 0.24 0.36 4.83
N GLU A 60 1.03 -0.07 5.81
CA GLU A 60 1.61 0.81 6.83
C GLU A 60 2.67 1.76 6.23
N SER A 61 3.54 1.25 5.35
CA SER A 61 4.59 2.05 4.69
C SER A 61 4.01 3.15 3.81
N TYR A 62 2.88 2.92 3.14
CA TYR A 62 2.20 3.97 2.37
C TYR A 62 1.42 4.93 3.25
N SER A 63 0.75 4.44 4.29
CA SER A 63 0.03 5.29 5.23
C SER A 63 0.97 6.27 5.92
N THR A 64 2.15 5.82 6.32
CA THR A 64 3.16 6.67 6.97
C THR A 64 3.80 7.66 6.00
N LEU A 65 4.10 7.26 4.77
CA LEU A 65 4.60 8.19 3.73
C LEU A 65 3.56 9.27 3.38
N SER A 66 2.28 8.91 3.28
CA SER A 66 1.21 9.90 3.07
C SER A 66 1.02 10.83 4.27
N LEU A 67 1.05 10.30 5.50
CA LEU A 67 0.87 11.10 6.72
C LEU A 67 2.05 12.08 6.95
N ASP A 68 3.28 11.68 6.61
CA ASP A 68 4.47 12.54 6.67
C ASP A 68 4.48 13.60 5.55
N ALA A 69 3.88 13.29 4.39
CA ALA A 69 3.67 14.25 3.30
C ALA A 69 2.59 15.32 3.62
N GLU A 70 1.78 15.11 4.67
CA GLU A 70 0.74 16.04 5.13
C GLU A 70 1.22 16.98 6.26
N LEU A 71 2.54 17.19 6.44
CA LEU A 71 3.01 18.26 7.33
C LEU A 71 2.50 19.64 6.83
N PRO A 72 1.79 20.43 7.66
CA PRO A 72 1.13 21.65 7.25
C PRO A 72 2.17 22.77 7.13
N GLY A 73 2.55 23.12 5.89
CA GLY A 73 3.47 24.25 5.70
C GLY A 73 4.13 24.38 4.34
N ALA A 74 3.57 23.88 3.25
CA ALA A 74 3.86 24.38 1.92
C ALA A 74 2.70 24.02 1.00
N ASP A 75 2.05 25.05 0.49
CA ASP A 75 1.26 25.04 -0.72
C ASP A 75 2.07 24.34 -1.83
N ASP A 76 1.75 23.08 -2.12
CA ASP A 76 1.81 22.44 -3.44
C ASP A 76 1.40 20.99 -3.26
N GLY A 77 0.09 20.79 -3.29
CA GLY A 77 -0.50 19.47 -3.38
C GLY A 77 -0.01 18.78 -4.64
N TYR A 78 0.45 17.53 -4.47
CA TYR A 78 0.40 16.42 -5.41
C TYR A 78 -0.26 16.75 -6.77
N ALA A 79 0.49 17.39 -7.66
CA ALA A 79 0.19 17.45 -9.06
C ALA A 79 1.20 16.56 -9.78
N LEU A 80 0.78 15.32 -10.01
CA LEU A 80 1.12 14.53 -11.20
C LEU A 80 2.62 14.30 -11.42
N VAL A 81 3.10 13.19 -10.85
CA VAL A 81 4.27 12.50 -11.39
C VAL A 81 4.02 12.10 -12.84
N ASP A 82 4.54 12.95 -13.73
CA ASP A 82 5.39 12.60 -14.85
C ASP A 82 5.28 11.14 -15.31
N THR A 83 4.54 10.93 -16.39
CA THR A 83 4.84 9.87 -17.36
C THR A 83 4.09 10.20 -18.65
N LEU A 84 4.80 10.79 -19.64
CA LEU A 84 4.81 10.42 -21.07
C LEU A 84 5.39 11.56 -21.93
N GLY A 85 6.57 11.34 -22.52
CA GLY A 85 6.97 11.97 -23.78
C GLY A 85 8.35 12.63 -23.83
N SER A 86 9.39 11.80 -23.90
CA SER A 86 10.75 11.95 -24.48
C SER A 86 11.38 13.33 -24.81
N PRO A 87 12.72 13.46 -24.64
CA PRO A 87 13.48 14.67 -24.94
C PRO A 87 13.63 14.87 -26.46
N GLU A 88 13.90 16.10 -26.92
CA GLU A 88 15.01 16.52 -27.82
C GLU A 88 14.95 18.04 -28.07
N PRO A 89 16.01 18.82 -27.77
CA PRO A 89 16.18 20.19 -28.26
C PRO A 89 16.98 20.20 -29.59
N GLY A 90 16.38 20.79 -30.63
CA GLY A 90 17.02 21.11 -31.92
C GLY A 90 16.33 22.27 -32.59
#